data_AF-A0A7I4Y200-F1
#
_entry.id   AF-A0A7I4Y200-F1
#
_cell.length_a   1.000
_cell.length_b   1.000
_cell.length_c   1.000
_cell.angle_alpha   90.00
_cell.angle_beta   90.00
_cell.angle_gamma   90.00
#
_symmetry.space_group_name_H-M   'P 1'
#
loop_
_entity.id
_entity.type
_entity.pdbx_description
1 polymer ?
#
loop_
_entity_poly.entity_id
_entity_poly.type
_entity_poly.pdbx_seq_one_letter_code
_entity_poly.pdbx_strand_id
1 'polypeptide(L)'
;MEAKLQYEEACTGCRRCRPPVVFEPPAWRWWHILTGPPRIQESAEEKKDYSNIVNENCGRVREVDLKGTDLIIEQNQQEDNACLRVRMGGKEAGRRGVIADGWRRCTNDRVGTSDNDDFYTTDLLAKAISLTFVKLPDFIHRLYVSSDHVNEPLEGKKVTVKSTDRYLEMYLPNAIRVDIDSL
;
A
#
# COMPACT_ATOMS: atom_id res chain seq x y z
N MET A 1 10.69 16.20 11.16
CA MET A 1 9.47 16.42 10.34
C MET A 1 8.25 16.16 11.21
N GLU A 2 7.19 16.94 11.05
CA GLU A 2 5.92 16.74 11.75
C GLU A 2 4.78 16.75 10.72
N ALA A 3 3.89 15.76 10.80
CA ALA A 3 2.76 15.61 9.88
C ALA A 3 1.53 15.08 10.61
N LYS A 4 0.35 15.45 10.13
CA LYS A 4 -0.92 14.85 10.54
C LYS A 4 -1.34 13.82 9.51
N LEU A 5 -1.63 12.60 9.97
CA LEU A 5 -2.08 11.50 9.14
C LEU A 5 -3.54 11.20 9.44
N GLN A 6 -4.38 11.21 8.41
CA GLN A 6 -5.68 10.56 8.44
C GLN A 6 -5.58 9.27 7.62
N TYR A 7 -6.02 8.14 8.16
CA TYR A 7 -5.95 6.86 7.45
C TYR A 7 -7.23 6.04 7.62
N GLU A 8 -7.52 5.24 6.61
CA GLU A 8 -8.50 4.16 6.66
C GLU A 8 -7.76 2.85 6.90
N GLU A 9 -8.17 2.04 7.88
CA GLU A 9 -7.52 0.77 8.18
C GLU A 9 -7.50 -0.17 6.97
N ALA A 10 -6.42 -0.94 6.85
CA ALA A 10 -6.37 -2.03 5.89
C ALA A 10 -7.46 -3.07 6.22
N CYS A 11 -8.19 -3.52 5.19
CA CYS A 11 -9.20 -4.57 5.33
C CYS A 11 -8.78 -5.74 4.45
N THR A 12 -8.80 -6.96 5.00
CA THR A 12 -8.50 -8.20 4.25
C THR A 12 -9.62 -8.64 3.30
N GLY A 13 -10.62 -7.78 3.07
CA GLY A 13 -11.84 -8.08 2.32
C GLY A 13 -13.05 -8.28 3.25
N CYS A 14 -14.12 -7.53 2.99
CA CYS A 14 -15.41 -7.68 3.64
C CYS A 14 -16.51 -7.27 2.66
N ARG A 15 -17.77 -7.57 2.98
CA ARG A 15 -18.92 -7.22 2.12
C ARG A 15 -19.05 -5.74 1.74
N ARG A 16 -18.41 -4.83 2.49
CA ARG A 16 -18.43 -3.38 2.21
C ARG A 16 -17.43 -2.99 1.13
N CYS A 17 -16.23 -3.57 1.14
CA CYS A 17 -15.18 -3.23 0.17
C CYS A 17 -15.15 -4.16 -1.04
N ARG A 18 -15.67 -5.40 -0.90
CA ARG A 18 -15.79 -6.36 -1.98
C ARG A 18 -17.25 -6.70 -2.21
N PRO A 19 -17.85 -6.23 -3.32
CA PRO A 19 -19.21 -6.60 -3.65
C PRO A 19 -19.29 -8.12 -3.89
N PRO A 20 -20.45 -8.74 -3.64
CA PRO A 20 -20.66 -10.14 -3.94
C PRO A 20 -20.36 -10.38 -5.42
N VAL A 21 -19.75 -11.53 -5.73
CA VAL A 21 -19.63 -11.99 -7.11
C VAL A 21 -21.05 -12.30 -7.57
N VAL A 22 -21.64 -11.38 -8.33
CA VAL A 22 -22.94 -11.61 -8.95
C VAL A 22 -22.70 -12.61 -10.07
N PHE A 23 -23.12 -13.85 -9.85
CA PHE A 23 -23.17 -14.84 -10.92
C PHE A 23 -24.27 -14.41 -11.88
N GLU A 24 -23.90 -13.79 -12.99
CA GLU A 24 -24.83 -13.55 -14.08
C GLU A 24 -25.10 -14.89 -14.77
N PRO A 25 -26.33 -15.43 -14.71
CA PRO A 25 -26.64 -16.64 -15.43
C PRO A 25 -26.37 -16.38 -16.92
N PRO A 26 -25.77 -17.34 -17.64
CA PRO A 26 -25.46 -17.13 -19.05
C PRO A 26 -26.74 -16.74 -19.80
N ALA A 27 -26.63 -15.79 -20.73
CA ALA A 27 -27.77 -15.39 -21.54
C ALA A 27 -28.14 -16.53 -22.51
N TRP A 28 -29.09 -17.38 -22.12
CA TRP A 28 -29.59 -18.47 -22.95
C TRP A 28 -30.30 -17.89 -24.17
N ARG A 29 -29.81 -18.26 -25.36
CA ARG A 29 -30.51 -18.02 -26.62
C ARG A 29 -31.05 -19.35 -27.14
N TRP A 30 -32.20 -19.33 -27.81
CA TRP A 30 -32.92 -20.55 -28.21
C TRP A 30 -32.07 -21.56 -29.03
N TRP A 31 -31.12 -21.08 -29.82
CA TRP A 31 -30.24 -21.94 -30.61
C TRP A 31 -29.18 -22.72 -29.79
N HIS A 32 -28.97 -22.41 -28.51
CA HIS A 32 -28.08 -23.20 -27.64
C HIS A 32 -28.60 -24.63 -27.36
N ILE A 33 -29.87 -24.91 -27.67
CA ILE A 33 -30.41 -26.28 -27.69
C ILE A 33 -29.66 -27.14 -28.72
N LEU A 34 -29.17 -26.53 -29.81
CA LEU A 34 -28.49 -27.23 -30.90
C LEU A 34 -26.97 -27.25 -30.73
N THR A 35 -26.39 -26.17 -30.22
CA THR A 35 -24.92 -26.01 -30.11
C THR A 35 -24.35 -26.43 -28.75
N GLY A 36 -25.21 -26.83 -27.80
CA GLY A 36 -24.84 -27.10 -26.42
C GLY A 36 -24.79 -25.82 -25.56
N PRO A 37 -24.68 -25.99 -24.22
CA PRO A 37 -24.63 -24.87 -23.30
C PRO A 37 -23.45 -23.94 -23.63
N PRO A 38 -23.62 -22.62 -23.46
CA PRO A 38 -22.52 -21.68 -23.66
C PRO A 38 -21.36 -22.08 -22.76
N ARG A 39 -20.14 -22.07 -23.30
CA ARG A 39 -18.93 -22.34 -22.52
C ARG A 39 -18.84 -21.28 -21.43
N ILE A 40 -19.11 -21.69 -20.20
CA ILE A 40 -18.75 -20.92 -19.03
C ILE A 40 -17.22 -20.89 -19.09
N GLN A 41 -16.64 -19.69 -19.28
CA GLN A 41 -15.27 -19.50 -18.84
C GLN A 41 -15.35 -19.75 -17.34
N GLU A 42 -15.02 -20.96 -16.91
CA GLU A 42 -14.61 -21.22 -15.54
C GLU A 42 -13.43 -20.27 -15.35
N SER A 43 -13.71 -19.06 -14.85
CA SER A 43 -12.67 -18.16 -14.40
C SER A 43 -11.89 -19.00 -13.41
N ALA A 44 -10.68 -19.39 -13.79
CA ALA A 44 -9.92 -20.51 -13.25
C ALA A 44 -9.41 -20.30 -11.82
N GLU A 45 -10.08 -19.46 -11.05
CA GLU A 45 -9.77 -19.19 -9.66
C GLU A 45 -11.10 -19.11 -8.92
N GLU A 46 -11.30 -20.00 -7.95
CA GLU A 46 -12.39 -19.92 -6.98
C GLU A 46 -12.33 -18.54 -6.31
N LYS A 47 -13.10 -17.58 -6.81
CA LYS A 47 -13.14 -16.24 -6.23
C LYS A 47 -13.71 -16.35 -4.82
N LYS A 48 -12.84 -16.13 -3.84
CA LYS A 48 -13.19 -16.12 -2.42
C LYS A 48 -14.41 -15.24 -2.18
N ASP A 49 -15.43 -15.80 -1.53
CA ASP A 49 -16.66 -15.07 -1.22
C ASP A 49 -16.49 -14.25 0.07
N TYR A 50 -16.62 -12.93 -0.05
CA TYR A 50 -16.50 -11.97 1.06
C TYR A 50 -17.88 -11.51 1.59
N SER A 51 -18.98 -12.02 1.04
CA SER A 51 -20.34 -11.55 1.33
C SER A 51 -20.74 -11.70 2.80
N ASN A 52 -20.20 -12.73 3.47
CA ASN A 52 -20.48 -13.03 4.88
C ASN A 52 -19.46 -12.41 5.85
N ILE A 53 -18.39 -11.80 5.35
CA ILE A 53 -17.35 -11.22 6.19
C ILE A 53 -17.75 -9.79 6.55
N VAL A 54 -17.87 -9.51 7.85
CA VAL A 54 -18.18 -8.20 8.39
C VAL A 54 -16.95 -7.65 9.11
N ASN A 55 -16.43 -6.52 8.62
CA ASN A 55 -15.43 -5.75 9.32
C ASN A 55 -16.03 -4.39 9.72
N GLU A 56 -16.15 -4.15 11.03
CA GLU A 56 -16.72 -2.91 11.56
C GLU A 56 -15.84 -1.69 11.33
N ASN A 57 -14.52 -1.90 11.27
CA ASN A 57 -13.53 -0.85 11.08
C ASN A 57 -13.30 -0.50 9.60
N CYS A 58 -13.77 -1.34 8.67
CA CYS A 58 -13.69 -1.03 7.24
C CYS A 58 -14.44 0.27 6.93
N GLY A 59 -13.77 1.22 6.30
CA GLY A 59 -14.29 2.56 5.99
C GLY A 59 -14.16 3.59 7.13
N ARG A 60 -13.66 3.21 8.32
CA ARG A 60 -13.46 4.17 9.41
C ARG A 60 -12.15 4.92 9.22
N VAL A 61 -12.23 6.25 9.29
CA VAL A 61 -11.07 7.14 9.25
C VAL A 61 -10.56 7.38 10.66
N ARG A 62 -9.26 7.21 10.87
CA ARG A 62 -8.56 7.51 12.12
C ARG A 62 -7.51 8.58 11.89
N GLU A 63 -7.15 9.28 12.95
CA GLU A 63 -6.14 10.32 12.93
C GLU A 63 -4.97 9.96 13.83
N VAL A 64 -3.75 10.18 13.33
CA VAL A 64 -2.49 9.97 14.06
C VAL A 64 -1.56 11.14 13.76
N ASP A 65 -0.95 11.68 14.80
CA ASP A 65 0.12 12.67 14.66
C ASP A 65 1.46 11.95 14.47
N LEU A 66 2.12 12.23 13.36
CA LEU A 66 3.41 11.65 13.02
C LEU A 66 4.54 12.64 13.31
N LYS A 67 5.53 12.21 14.08
CA LYS A 67 6.72 13.01 14.39
C LYS A 67 7.96 12.15 14.28
N GLY A 68 8.84 12.47 13.34
CA GLY A 68 10.01 11.65 13.06
C GLY A 68 11.00 12.30 12.11
N THR A 69 12.08 11.57 11.85
CA THR A 69 13.11 11.92 10.86
C THR A 69 12.95 11.14 9.57
N ASP A 70 12.33 9.95 9.64
CA ASP A 70 12.15 9.02 8.53
C ASP A 70 10.66 8.68 8.38
N LEU A 71 10.10 8.87 7.19
CA LEU A 71 8.72 8.52 6.83
C LEU A 71 8.75 7.70 5.54
N ILE A 72 8.20 6.50 5.64
CA ILE A 72 8.14 5.54 4.54
C ILE A 72 6.68 5.17 4.32
N ILE A 73 6.25 5.28 3.07
CA ILE A 73 4.93 4.84 2.62
C ILE A 73 5.18 3.89 1.46
N GLU A 74 4.86 2.63 1.66
CA GLU A 74 5.12 1.57 0.69
C GLU A 74 3.85 0.79 0.40
N GLN A 75 3.80 0.22 -0.80
CA GLN A 75 2.79 -0.76 -1.14
C GLN A 75 3.16 -2.10 -0.50
N ASN A 76 2.24 -2.64 0.29
CA ASN A 76 2.32 -3.97 0.88
C ASN A 76 1.26 -4.86 0.22
N GLN A 77 1.74 -5.80 -0.59
CA GLN A 77 0.90 -6.77 -1.28
C GLN A 77 0.76 -8.02 -0.40
N GLN A 78 -0.46 -8.27 0.04
CA GLN A 78 -0.86 -9.51 0.71
C GLN A 78 -1.57 -10.41 -0.31
N GLU A 79 -1.67 -11.71 -0.03
CA GLU A 79 -2.28 -12.71 -0.93
C GLU A 79 -3.65 -12.27 -1.46
N ASP A 80 -4.50 -11.75 -0.58
CA ASP A 80 -5.87 -11.37 -0.92
C ASP A 80 -6.04 -9.87 -1.18
N ASN A 81 -5.10 -8.99 -0.79
CA ASN A 81 -5.29 -7.54 -0.87
C ASN A 81 -3.98 -6.74 -0.95
N ALA A 82 -4.03 -5.57 -1.59
CA ALA A 82 -2.97 -4.57 -1.54
C ALA A 82 -3.31 -3.48 -0.53
N CYS A 83 -2.40 -3.20 0.41
CA CYS A 83 -2.51 -2.11 1.36
C CYS A 83 -1.25 -1.23 1.35
N LEU A 84 -1.33 -0.10 2.02
CA LEU A 84 -0.18 0.77 2.27
C LEU A 84 0.37 0.46 3.65
N ARG A 85 1.69 0.25 3.76
CA ARG A 85 2.39 0.26 5.05
C ARG A 85 2.99 1.62 5.26
N VAL A 86 2.61 2.27 6.36
CA VAL A 86 3.13 3.58 6.75
C VAL A 86 4.02 3.41 7.97
N ARG A 87 5.29 3.78 7.83
CA ARG A 87 6.29 3.74 8.89
C ARG A 87 6.85 5.12 9.17
N MET A 88 6.85 5.54 10.42
CA MET A 88 7.47 6.78 10.88
C MET A 88 8.39 6.47 12.06
N GLY A 89 9.62 7.00 12.02
CA GLY A 89 10.64 6.68 13.01
C GLY A 89 11.76 7.70 13.16
N GLY A 90 12.72 7.33 14.01
CA GLY A 90 13.99 8.03 14.19
C GLY A 90 13.98 9.26 15.10
N LYS A 91 12.84 9.62 15.70
CA LYS A 91 12.77 10.71 16.68
C LYS A 91 13.56 10.39 17.95
N GLU A 92 13.39 9.18 18.50
CA GLU A 92 14.01 8.76 19.77
C GLU A 92 15.48 8.39 19.60
N ALA A 93 15.87 7.91 18.41
CA ALA A 93 17.26 7.56 18.08
C ALA A 93 18.20 8.78 18.11
N GLY A 94 17.68 9.99 17.88
CA GLY A 94 18.47 11.21 17.79
C GLY A 94 19.52 11.20 16.66
N ARG A 95 20.32 12.26 16.55
CA ARG A 95 21.25 12.42 15.41
C ARG A 95 22.26 11.28 15.29
N ARG A 96 22.86 10.85 16.41
CA ARG A 96 23.87 9.78 16.42
C ARG A 96 23.25 8.42 16.11
N GLY A 97 22.06 8.13 16.67
CA GLY A 97 21.35 6.89 16.40
C GLY A 97 20.93 6.77 14.94
N VAL A 98 20.43 7.85 14.34
CA VAL A 98 20.08 7.86 12.89
C VAL A 98 21.31 7.65 12.01
N ILE A 99 22.46 8.25 12.35
CA ILE A 99 23.70 8.01 11.60
C ILE A 99 24.14 6.54 11.76
N ALA A 100 24.18 6.02 13.00
CA ALA A 100 24.58 4.63 13.23
C ALA A 100 23.66 3.65 12.51
N ASP A 101 22.35 3.93 12.49
CA ASP A 101 21.37 3.16 11.74
C ASP A 101 21.64 3.22 10.23
N GLY A 102 21.90 4.41 9.68
CA GLY A 102 22.29 4.57 8.27
C GLY A 102 23.55 3.76 7.91
N TRP A 103 24.55 3.72 8.78
CA TRP A 103 25.76 2.90 8.57
C TRP A 103 25.45 1.40 8.59
N ARG A 104 24.57 0.94 9.48
CA ARG A 104 24.14 -0.46 9.52
C ARG A 104 23.41 -0.85 8.24
N ARG A 105 22.48 0.00 7.77
CA ARG A 105 21.76 -0.20 6.50
C ARG A 105 22.74 -0.38 5.34
N CYS A 106 23.74 0.51 5.21
CA CYS A 106 24.77 0.39 4.17
C CYS A 106 25.64 -0.87 4.31
N THR A 107 25.93 -1.31 5.53
CA THR A 107 26.75 -2.51 5.77
C THR A 107 26.00 -3.79 5.40
N ASN A 108 24.69 -3.80 5.61
CA ASN A 108 23.82 -4.94 5.32
C ASN A 108 23.18 -4.89 3.91
N ASP A 109 23.62 -3.97 3.05
CA ASP A 109 23.04 -3.70 1.72
C ASP A 109 21.52 -3.46 1.73
N ARG A 110 21.01 -2.91 2.85
CA ARG A 110 19.59 -2.62 3.05
C ARG A 110 19.27 -1.22 2.55
N VAL A 111 18.33 -1.13 1.61
CA VAL A 111 17.87 0.14 1.05
C VAL A 111 16.54 0.55 1.68
N GLY A 112 16.43 1.82 2.04
CA GLY A 112 15.17 2.44 2.48
C GLY A 112 14.75 2.15 3.91
N THR A 113 14.95 0.93 4.42
CA THR A 113 14.38 0.48 5.71
C THR A 113 15.43 0.22 6.79
N SER A 114 15.11 0.53 8.05
CA SER A 114 15.94 0.18 9.21
C SER A 114 15.73 -1.29 9.60
N ASP A 115 16.81 -1.95 10.01
CA ASP A 115 16.82 -3.30 10.58
C ASP A 115 16.53 -3.30 12.09
N ASN A 116 16.41 -2.12 12.71
CA ASN A 116 16.08 -1.99 14.11
C ASN A 116 14.57 -1.84 14.27
N ASP A 117 13.91 -2.86 14.81
CA ASP A 117 12.46 -2.85 15.05
C ASP A 117 12.02 -1.65 15.92
N ASP A 118 12.87 -1.23 16.85
CA ASP A 118 12.59 -0.10 17.75
C ASP A 118 12.80 1.27 17.07
N PHE A 119 13.31 1.32 15.83
CA PHE A 119 13.53 2.60 15.14
C PHE A 119 12.22 3.28 14.74
N TYR A 120 11.21 2.48 14.36
CA TYR A 120 9.92 2.96 13.89
C TYR A 120 8.91 3.00 15.05
N THR A 121 8.61 4.20 15.51
CA THR A 121 7.62 4.42 16.58
C THR A 121 6.19 4.22 16.11
N THR A 122 5.96 4.28 14.80
CA THR A 122 4.64 4.08 14.21
C THR A 122 4.80 3.20 12.99
N ASP A 123 4.11 2.07 12.99
CA ASP A 123 4.01 1.14 11.87
C ASP A 123 2.55 0.70 11.76
N LEU A 124 1.88 1.08 10.67
CA LEU A 124 0.47 0.80 10.47
C LEU A 124 0.16 0.39 9.03
N LEU A 125 -0.90 -0.40 8.88
CA LEU A 125 -1.44 -0.80 7.60
C LEU A 125 -2.72 -0.02 7.30
N ALA A 126 -2.75 0.62 6.15
CA ALA A 126 -3.85 1.48 5.73
C ALA A 126 -4.29 1.16 4.30
N LYS A 127 -5.59 1.26 4.01
CA LYS A 127 -6.11 1.21 2.64
C LYS A 127 -5.85 2.53 1.90
N ALA A 128 -6.07 3.62 2.60
CA ALA A 128 -5.95 4.96 2.09
C ALA A 128 -5.40 5.86 3.18
N ILE A 129 -4.57 6.83 2.78
CA ILE A 129 -3.99 7.81 3.67
C ILE A 129 -4.14 9.22 3.12
N SER A 130 -4.18 10.17 4.03
CA SER A 130 -4.22 11.59 3.79
C SER A 130 -3.25 12.25 4.75
N LEU A 131 -2.16 12.80 4.20
CA LEU A 131 -1.06 13.34 4.96
C LEU A 131 -1.00 14.86 4.77
N THR A 132 -0.90 15.59 5.88
CA THR A 132 -0.68 17.03 5.88
C THR A 132 0.61 17.35 6.63
N PHE A 133 1.61 17.90 5.92
CA PHE A 133 2.87 18.30 6.54
C PHE A 133 2.67 19.59 7.34
N VAL A 134 2.93 19.52 8.65
CA VAL A 134 2.89 20.67 9.57
C VAL A 134 4.24 21.37 9.62
N LYS A 135 5.32 20.58 9.59
CA LYS A 135 6.69 21.10 9.61
C LYS A 135 7.59 20.21 8.77
N LEU A 136 8.05 20.76 7.64
CA LEU A 136 8.97 20.11 6.72
C LEU A 136 10.32 20.85 6.76
N PRO A 137 11.46 20.16 6.90
CA PRO A 137 12.75 20.84 6.85
C PRO A 137 13.02 21.44 5.46
N ASP A 138 13.68 22.60 5.41
CA ASP A 138 13.92 23.37 4.17
C ASP A 138 14.71 22.62 3.08
N PHE A 139 15.44 21.58 3.46
CA PHE A 139 16.17 20.74 2.50
C PHE A 139 15.28 19.65 1.86
N ILE A 140 14.11 19.36 2.42
CA ILE A 140 13.14 18.38 1.93
C ILE A 140 11.97 19.13 1.28
N HIS A 141 12.21 19.76 0.14
CA HIS A 141 11.12 20.42 -0.63
C HIS A 141 10.81 19.72 -1.95
N ARG A 142 11.38 18.55 -2.19
CA ARG A 142 11.25 17.84 -3.46
C ARG A 142 10.37 16.61 -3.29
N LEU A 143 9.19 16.64 -3.89
CA LEU A 143 8.36 15.45 -4.09
C LEU A 143 8.61 14.94 -5.49
N TYR A 144 8.86 13.63 -5.62
CA TYR A 144 8.95 12.95 -6.90
C TYR A 144 7.83 11.93 -7.00
N VAL A 145 7.13 11.90 -8.13
CA VAL A 145 6.12 10.89 -8.45
C VAL A 145 6.54 10.26 -9.76
N SER A 146 6.88 8.97 -9.76
CA SER A 146 7.35 8.26 -10.96
C SER A 146 8.57 8.93 -11.63
N SER A 147 9.51 9.43 -10.82
CA SER A 147 10.70 10.21 -11.24
C SER A 147 10.42 11.64 -11.74
N ASP A 148 9.15 12.05 -11.86
CA ASP A 148 8.80 13.42 -12.20
C ASP A 148 8.81 14.29 -10.95
N HIS A 149 9.57 15.39 -11.02
CA HIS A 149 9.63 16.36 -9.94
C HIS A 149 8.34 17.19 -9.87
N VAL A 150 7.70 17.18 -8.71
CA VAL A 150 6.51 17.99 -8.43
C VAL A 150 6.97 19.36 -7.93
N ASN A 151 6.86 20.38 -8.79
CA ASN A 151 7.24 21.77 -8.51
C ASN A 151 6.20 22.50 -7.63
N GLU A 152 5.77 21.90 -6.52
CA GLU A 152 4.79 22.51 -5.62
C GLU A 152 5.27 22.50 -4.17
N PRO A 153 5.04 23.60 -3.41
CA PRO A 153 5.33 23.60 -1.97
C PRO A 153 4.41 22.60 -1.26
N LEU A 154 5.00 21.70 -0.48
CA LEU A 154 4.28 20.62 0.22
C LEU A 154 3.73 21.06 1.57
N GLU A 155 4.20 22.18 2.11
CA GLU A 155 3.81 22.66 3.44
C GLU A 155 2.34 23.08 3.48
N GLY A 156 1.59 22.57 4.47
CA GLY A 156 0.15 22.81 4.60
C GLY A 156 -0.71 22.12 3.54
N LYS A 157 -0.13 21.50 2.50
CA LYS A 157 -0.87 20.75 1.50
C LYS A 157 -1.24 19.36 2.01
N LYS A 158 -2.42 18.90 1.60
CA LYS A 158 -2.94 17.56 1.87
C LYS A 158 -2.57 16.63 0.71
N VAL A 159 -1.69 15.68 0.95
CA VAL A 159 -1.31 14.62 0.00
C VAL A 159 -2.16 13.40 0.29
N THR A 160 -2.87 12.88 -0.72
CA THR A 160 -3.70 11.67 -0.56
C THR A 160 -3.07 10.52 -1.35
N VAL A 161 -2.83 9.40 -0.67
CA VAL A 161 -2.30 8.18 -1.30
C VAL A 161 -3.31 7.07 -1.05
N LYS A 162 -3.64 6.31 -2.10
CA LYS A 162 -4.63 5.22 -2.02
C LYS A 162 -4.04 3.99 -2.67
N SER A 163 -4.19 2.84 -2.00
CA SER A 163 -3.91 1.54 -2.60
C SER A 163 -5.04 1.16 -3.56
N THR A 164 -4.72 0.36 -4.58
CA THR A 164 -5.70 -0.24 -5.47
C THR A 164 -5.68 -1.75 -5.31
N ASP A 165 -6.84 -2.37 -5.19
CA ASP A 165 -6.99 -3.84 -5.14
C ASP A 165 -6.75 -4.51 -6.51
N ARG A 166 -6.30 -3.76 -7.53
CA ARG A 166 -5.99 -4.28 -8.86
C ARG A 166 -4.56 -4.78 -8.90
N TYR A 167 -4.38 -6.01 -9.37
CA TYR A 167 -3.07 -6.55 -9.70
C TYR A 167 -2.59 -5.98 -11.04
N LEU A 168 -1.33 -5.56 -11.07
CA LEU A 168 -0.64 -5.20 -12.30
C LEU A 168 0.22 -6.39 -12.70
N GLU A 169 -0.17 -7.08 -13.78
CA GLU A 169 0.69 -8.09 -14.40
C GLU A 169 1.78 -7.38 -15.20
N MET A 170 3.01 -7.45 -14.69
CA MET A 170 4.18 -6.89 -15.35
C MET A 170 5.00 -8.00 -15.99
N TYR A 171 5.29 -7.86 -17.29
CA TYR A 171 6.19 -8.75 -18.00
C TYR A 171 7.61 -8.22 -17.88
N LEU A 172 8.43 -8.90 -17.07
CA LEU A 172 9.86 -8.62 -16.95
C LEU A 172 10.65 -9.53 -17.91
N PRO A 173 11.60 -8.99 -18.69
CA PRO A 173 12.47 -9.82 -19.52
C PRO A 173 13.24 -10.81 -18.66
N ASN A 174 13.27 -12.09 -19.06
CA ASN A 174 13.99 -13.15 -18.33
C ASN A 174 15.50 -12.89 -18.14
N ALA A 175 16.07 -11.95 -18.90
CA ALA A 175 17.47 -11.53 -18.77
C ALA A 175 17.70 -10.53 -17.64
N ILE A 176 16.66 -9.81 -17.20
CA ILE A 176 16.68 -8.91 -16.04
C ILE A 176 16.12 -9.71 -14.86
N ARG A 177 16.85 -10.75 -14.43
CA ARG A 177 16.56 -11.39 -13.15
C ARG A 177 17.12 -10.50 -12.06
N VAL A 178 16.30 -9.58 -11.57
CA VAL A 178 16.47 -9.10 -10.21
C VAL A 178 16.06 -10.28 -9.35
N ASP A 179 17.05 -10.93 -8.73
CA ASP A 179 16.80 -12.08 -7.87
C ASP A 179 16.09 -11.57 -6.61
N ILE A 180 14.79 -11.80 -6.54
CA ILE A 180 13.91 -11.28 -5.47
C ILE A 180 14.33 -11.84 -4.11
N ASP A 181 14.94 -13.03 -4.09
CA ASP A 181 15.45 -13.67 -2.87
C ASP A 181 16.81 -13.11 -2.41
N SER A 182 17.39 -12.19 -3.19
CA SER A 182 18.66 -11.50 -2.87
C SER A 182 18.49 -10.07 -2.36
N LEU A 183 17.25 -9.61 -2.16
CA LEU A 183 16.86 -8.34 -1.51
C LEU A 183 16.44 -8.56 -0.05
#